data_AF-A0A7W5MRB6-F1
#
_entry.id   AF-A0A7W5MRB6-F1
#
_cell.length_a   1.000
_cell.length_b   1.000
_cell.length_c   1.000
_cell.angle_alpha   90.00
_cell.angle_beta   90.00
_cell.angle_gamma   90.00
#
_symmetry.space_group_name_H-M   'P 1'
#
loop_
_entity.id
_entity.type
_entity.pdbx_description
1 polymer ?
#
loop_
_entity_poly.entity_id
_entity_poly.type
_entity_poly.pdbx_seq_one_letter_code
_entity_poly.pdbx_strand_id
1 'polypeptide(L)' 'MRAFLALALVLPLAACQQDSDPGPGGVTRGEARALDEAATMLDSRPAPPPLVDATVPADAASATP' A
#
# COMPACT_ATOMS: atom_id res chain seq x y z
N MET A 1 27.37 29.70 14.52
CA MET A 1 26.99 29.67 13.09
C MET A 1 27.25 28.30 12.44
N ARG A 2 28.45 27.72 12.53
CA ARG A 2 28.78 26.39 11.96
C ARG A 2 27.92 25.22 12.48
N ALA A 3 27.67 25.17 13.79
CA ALA A 3 26.80 24.15 14.40
C ALA A 3 25.34 24.23 13.92
N PHE A 4 24.87 25.44 13.63
CA PHE A 4 23.52 25.67 13.08
C PHE A 4 23.40 25.12 11.66
N LEU A 5 24.45 25.31 10.84
CA LEU A 5 24.50 24.79 9.48
C LEU A 5 24.57 23.26 9.45
N ALA A 6 25.30 22.66 10.40
CA ALA A 6 25.36 21.22 10.56
C ALA A 6 23.99 20.65 10.95
N LEU A 7 23.28 21.26 11.92
CA LEU A 7 21.96 20.81 12.37
C LEU A 7 20.91 20.90 11.25
N ALA A 8 20.95 21.96 10.43
CA ALA A 8 20.05 22.12 9.29
C ALA A 8 20.23 21.02 8.22
N LEU A 9 21.43 20.45 8.09
CA LEU A 9 21.73 19.41 7.11
C LEU A 9 21.25 18.01 7.54
N VAL A 10 21.13 17.75 8.85
CA VAL A 10 20.72 16.42 9.36
C VAL A 10 19.20 16.28 9.53
N LEU A 11 18.49 17.41 9.67
CA LEU A 11 17.03 17.44 9.80
C LEU A 11 16.24 16.71 8.68
N PRO A 12 16.60 16.81 7.39
CA PRO A 12 15.86 16.11 6.34
C PRO A 12 16.04 14.59 6.36
N LEU A 13 17.12 14.05 6.95
CA LEU A 13 17.33 12.60 7.02
C LEU A 13 16.33 11.90 7.96
N ALA A 14 15.80 12.63 8.96
CA ALA A 14 14.80 12.09 9.87
C ALA A 14 13.43 11.87 9.19
N ALA A 15 13.16 12.53 8.04
CA ALA A 15 11.90 12.39 7.32
C ALA A 15 11.77 11.07 6.54
N CYS A 16 12.86 10.35 6.26
CA CYS A 16 12.83 9.11 5.49
C CYS A 16 12.39 7.86 6.29
N GLN A 17 12.20 7.94 7.61
CA GLN A 17 11.98 6.76 8.47
C GLN A 17 10.50 6.49 8.80
N GLN A 18 9.62 7.48 8.71
CA GLN A 18 8.39 7.43 9.51
C GLN A 18 7.40 6.31 9.12
N ASP A 19 7.38 5.94 7.84
CA ASP A 19 6.46 4.95 7.28
C ASP A 19 7.15 3.73 6.66
N SER A 20 8.48 3.61 6.77
CA SER A 20 9.28 2.58 6.09
C SER A 20 9.45 1.28 6.89
N ASP A 21 9.11 1.29 8.18
CA ASP A 21 9.17 0.09 9.03
C ASP A 21 8.10 -0.94 8.60
N PRO A 22 8.48 -2.21 8.40
CA PRO A 22 7.55 -3.27 8.03
C PRO A 22 6.58 -3.56 9.18
N GLY A 23 5.29 -3.39 8.92
CA GLY A 23 4.20 -3.74 9.80
C GLY A 23 3.76 -5.20 9.68
N PRO A 24 2.73 -5.63 10.45
CA PRO A 24 2.17 -6.97 10.33
C PRO A 24 1.65 -7.22 8.90
N GLY A 25 1.99 -8.38 8.34
CA GLY A 25 1.72 -8.71 6.93
C GLY A 25 2.86 -8.34 5.96
N GLY A 26 3.98 -7.80 6.45
CA GLY A 26 5.16 -7.48 5.63
C GLY A 26 5.04 -6.20 4.80
N VAL A 27 3.94 -5.45 4.99
CA VAL A 27 3.72 -4.15 4.35
C VAL A 27 4.14 -3.02 5.28
N THR A 28 4.67 -1.95 4.71
CA THR A 28 5.02 -0.74 5.43
C THR A 28 3.76 0.01 5.88
N ARG A 29 3.88 0.92 6.85
CA ARG A 29 2.73 1.73 7.30
C ARG A 29 2.13 2.59 6.17
N GLY A 30 3.00 3.12 5.30
CA GLY A 30 2.59 3.88 4.12
C GLY A 30 1.81 3.01 3.12
N GLU A 31 2.28 1.78 2.86
CA GLU A 31 1.59 0.82 2.00
C GLU A 31 0.23 0.41 2.55
N ALA A 32 0.15 0.12 3.85
CA ALA A 32 -1.11 -0.24 4.50
C ALA A 32 -2.15 0.89 4.36
N ARG A 33 -1.74 2.15 4.54
CA ARG A 33 -2.61 3.31 4.34
C ARG A 33 -3.08 3.45 2.90
N ALA A 34 -2.19 3.25 1.93
CA ALA A 34 -2.55 3.32 0.51
C ALA A 34 -3.55 2.21 0.12
N LEU A 35 -3.41 1.02 0.67
CA LEU A 35 -4.35 -0.09 0.47
C LEU A 35 -5.74 0.20 1.07
N ASP A 36 -5.79 0.83 2.25
CA ASP A 36 -7.04 1.21 2.91
C ASP A 36 -7.80 2.31 2.14
N GLU A 37 -7.08 3.29 1.58
CA GLU A 37 -7.65 4.29 0.69
C GLU A 37 -8.24 3.65 -0.57
N ALA A 38 -7.52 2.70 -1.17
CA ALA A 38 -8.02 1.95 -2.33
C ALA A 38 -9.27 1.13 -1.98
N ALA A 39 -9.33 0.50 -0.81
CA ALA A 39 -10.51 -0.23 -0.33
C ALA A 39 -11.72 0.72 -0.15
N THR A 40 -11.50 1.89 0.47
CA THR A 40 -12.54 2.91 0.64
C THR A 40 -13.12 3.37 -0.71
N MET A 41 -12.29 3.50 -1.74
CA MET A 41 -12.72 3.83 -3.09
C MET A 41 -13.56 2.70 -3.73
N LEU A 42 -13.38 1.45 -3.33
CA LEU A 42 -14.19 0.33 -3.79
C LEU A 42 -15.54 0.30 -3.07
N ASP A 43 -15.54 0.51 -1.75
CA ASP A 43 -16.75 0.53 -0.92
C ASP A 43 -17.70 1.68 -1.29
N SER A 44 -17.14 2.80 -1.74
CA SER A 44 -17.92 3.97 -2.19
C SER A 44 -18.58 3.78 -3.55
N ARG A 45 -18.26 2.71 -4.30
CA ARG A 45 -18.85 2.47 -5.62
C ARG A 45 -20.27 1.93 -5.47
N PRO A 46 -21.19 2.30 -6.37
CA PRO A 46 -22.49 1.63 -6.48
C PRO A 46 -22.28 0.13 -6.60
N ALA A 47 -23.14 -0.65 -5.94
CA ALA A 47 -23.07 -2.10 -6.01
C ALA A 47 -23.03 -2.53 -7.49
N PRO A 48 -22.04 -3.34 -7.89
CA PRO A 48 -22.02 -3.88 -9.24
C PRO A 48 -23.30 -4.71 -9.44
N PRO A 49 -23.79 -4.82 -10.69
CA PRO A 49 -24.89 -5.72 -10.99
C PRO A 49 -24.55 -7.13 -10.47
N PRO A 50 -25.56 -7.92 -10.09
CA PRO A 50 -25.34 -9.28 -9.60
C PRO A 50 -24.43 -10.03 -10.57
N LEU A 51 -23.28 -10.45 -10.06
CA LEU A 51 -22.33 -11.24 -10.83
C LEU A 51 -23.05 -12.52 -11.24
N VAL A 52 -23.06 -12.80 -12.55
CA VAL A 52 -23.34 -14.16 -13.00
C VAL A 52 -22.18 -15.02 -12.50
N ASP A 53 -22.47 -16.25 -12.06
CA ASP A 53 -21.42 -17.18 -11.65
C ASP A 53 -20.37 -17.28 -12.76
N ALA A 54 -19.22 -16.67 -12.53
CA ALA A 54 -18.09 -16.78 -13.42
C ALA A 54 -17.47 -18.15 -13.15
N THR A 55 -17.91 -19.16 -13.90
CA THR A 55 -17.25 -20.45 -13.90
C THR A 55 -15.84 -20.25 -14.47
N VAL A 56 -14.85 -20.02 -13.61
CA VAL A 56 -13.45 -20.09 -14.01
C VAL A 56 -13.19 -21.54 -14.38
N PRO A 57 -12.83 -21.86 -15.64
CA PRO A 57 -12.48 -23.22 -16.02
C PRO A 57 -11.33 -23.68 -15.13
N ALA A 58 -11.49 -24.80 -14.44
CA ALA A 58 -10.48 -25.34 -13.52
C ALA A 58 -9.10 -25.54 -14.19
N ASP A 59 -9.10 -25.70 -15.51
CA ASP A 59 -7.92 -25.79 -16.37
C ASP A 59 -7.04 -24.52 -16.35
N ALA A 60 -7.65 -23.33 -16.15
CA ALA A 60 -6.93 -22.07 -16.10
C ALA A 60 -6.08 -21.89 -14.82
N ALA A 61 -6.37 -22.66 -13.76
CA ALA A 61 -5.60 -22.63 -12.50
C ALA A 61 -4.33 -23.49 -12.56
N SER A 62 -4.21 -24.39 -13.55
CA SER A 62 -3.08 -25.30 -13.74
C SER A 62 -2.11 -24.90 -14.86
N ALA A 63 -2.40 -23.83 -15.59
CA ALA A 63 -1.55 -23.33 -16.67
C ALA A 63 -0.39 -22.49 -16.12
N THR A 64 0.59 -23.15 -15.51
CA THR A 64 1.88 -22.58 -15.12
C THR A 64 2.87 -22.68 -16.30
N PRO A 65 3.47 -21.59 -16.81
CA PRO A 65 4.76 -21.66 -17.48
C PRO A 65 5.92 -21.77 -16.48
#